data_AF-A0A3N5W3M0-F1
#
_entry.id   AF-A0A3N5W3M0-F1
#
_cell.length_a   1.000
_cell.length_b   1.000
_cell.length_c   1.000
_cell.angle_alpha   90.00
_cell.angle_beta   90.00
_cell.angle_gamma   90.00
#
_symmetry.space_group_name_H-M   'P 1'
#
loop_
_entity.id
_entity.type
_entity.pdbx_description
1 polymer ?
#
loop_
_entity_poly.entity_id
_entity_poly.type
_entity_poly.pdbx_seq_one_letter_code
_entity_poly.pdbx_strand_id
1 'polypeptide(L)'
;MKGNDEMFGEKMRIMTENPLNAETPPGYLRSWITAHSVFFHRNQSELKQRVSLNEYRLSIGGKVENPCRFSFEEILRLPKAIQANTLECSGNGRSLLTAPAAGNPWTIGGVGNAVWGGVWLKDLLEFARPNEQARHVAFEGLDEPAGPAKIKFIRSFPLEKAMGTTLLAYEMNGEPLPLKHGFPLRVLALGWVGANCVKWLSKILLLDRPFEGHYMDRAYRVFQKGQDPKTGEVVTRIPLKSIITQPLPGEKLKTGRIVVRGTAYGGEREIDQIE
;
A
#
# COMPACT_ATOMS: atom_id res chain seq x y z
N MET A 1 -8.24 -13.48 27.37
CA MET A 1 -8.58 -12.97 26.03
C MET A 1 -7.95 -13.92 25.01
N LYS A 2 -8.74 -14.75 24.33
CA LYS A 2 -8.22 -15.53 23.20
C LYS A 2 -7.94 -14.57 22.05
N GLY A 3 -6.72 -14.62 21.50
CA GLY A 3 -6.29 -13.71 20.44
C GLY A 3 -7.15 -13.84 19.18
N ASN A 4 -7.24 -12.75 18.42
CA ASN A 4 -7.99 -12.66 17.15
C ASN A 4 -7.60 -13.71 16.09
N ASP A 5 -6.54 -14.49 16.29
CA ASP A 5 -6.08 -15.55 15.38
C ASP A 5 -7.01 -16.77 15.32
N GLU A 6 -7.91 -16.95 16.30
CA GLU A 6 -8.88 -18.07 16.31
C GLU A 6 -10.24 -17.73 15.67
N MET A 7 -10.48 -16.48 15.25
CA MET A 7 -11.84 -16.05 14.86
C MET A 7 -12.41 -16.80 13.66
N PHE A 8 -11.55 -17.23 12.71
CA PHE A 8 -11.97 -18.02 11.55
C PHE A 8 -11.12 -19.29 11.31
N GLY A 9 -9.96 -19.43 11.95
CA GLY A 9 -9.05 -20.58 11.74
C GLY A 9 -8.44 -20.68 10.33
N GLU A 10 -8.70 -19.70 9.45
CA GLU A 10 -8.19 -19.66 8.09
C GLU A 10 -6.72 -19.20 8.05
N LYS A 11 -5.89 -19.90 7.27
CA LYS A 11 -4.48 -19.52 7.05
C LYS A 11 -4.35 -18.63 5.81
N MET A 12 -3.40 -17.70 5.83
CA MET A 12 -3.06 -16.89 4.65
C MET A 12 -2.63 -17.78 3.47
N ARG A 13 -3.13 -17.47 2.29
CA ARG A 13 -2.68 -18.11 1.04
C ARG A 13 -1.38 -17.46 0.59
N ILE A 14 -0.28 -18.22 0.64
CA ILE A 14 1.06 -17.77 0.22
C ILE A 14 1.22 -18.02 -1.29
N MET A 15 1.56 -16.98 -2.03
CA MET A 15 1.85 -17.05 -3.47
C MET A 15 3.35 -17.09 -3.75
N THR A 16 4.16 -16.41 -2.93
CA THR A 16 5.62 -16.49 -2.93
C THR A 16 6.13 -16.34 -1.51
N GLU A 17 7.20 -17.05 -1.16
CA GLU A 17 7.81 -16.94 0.18
C GLU A 17 8.87 -15.84 0.25
N ASN A 18 9.70 -15.71 -0.79
CA ASN A 18 10.84 -14.81 -0.83
C ASN A 18 10.87 -14.01 -2.15
N PRO A 19 10.44 -12.74 -2.15
CA PRO A 19 9.83 -12.02 -1.03
C PRO A 19 8.39 -12.50 -0.73
N LEU A 20 7.92 -12.35 0.51
CA LEU A 20 6.61 -12.85 0.93
C LEU A 20 5.47 -12.11 0.19
N ASN A 21 4.66 -12.83 -0.57
CA ASN A 21 3.39 -12.35 -1.07
C ASN A 21 2.28 -13.31 -0.61
N ALA A 22 1.33 -12.81 0.17
CA ALA A 22 0.27 -13.62 0.77
C ALA A 22 -1.03 -12.81 0.93
N GLU A 23 -2.16 -13.50 0.85
CA GLU A 23 -3.49 -12.88 0.86
C GLU A 23 -4.14 -12.96 2.24
N THR A 24 -4.90 -11.92 2.59
CA THR A 24 -5.83 -11.95 3.72
C THR A 24 -6.92 -13.00 3.42
N PRO A 25 -7.17 -13.96 4.32
CA PRO A 25 -8.21 -14.96 4.07
C PRO A 25 -9.60 -14.29 4.04
N PRO A 26 -10.51 -14.72 3.15
CA PRO A 26 -11.80 -14.05 2.96
C PRO A 26 -12.64 -13.88 4.22
N GLY A 27 -12.59 -14.82 5.17
CA GLY A 27 -13.31 -14.70 6.44
C GLY A 27 -12.90 -13.45 7.22
N TYR A 28 -11.61 -13.12 7.24
CA TYR A 28 -11.07 -11.97 7.96
C TYR A 28 -11.37 -10.62 7.30
N LEU A 29 -11.77 -10.60 6.03
CA LEU A 29 -12.22 -9.39 5.36
C LEU A 29 -13.59 -8.91 5.86
N ARG A 30 -14.31 -9.69 6.66
CA ARG A 30 -15.59 -9.30 7.26
C ARG A 30 -15.43 -8.34 8.44
N SER A 31 -14.24 -8.29 9.03
CA SER A 31 -13.92 -7.34 10.10
C SER A 31 -13.60 -5.98 9.51
N TRP A 32 -14.11 -4.90 10.13
CA TRP A 32 -13.80 -3.54 9.67
C TRP A 32 -12.30 -3.25 9.71
N ILE A 33 -11.61 -3.70 10.75
CA ILE A 33 -10.15 -3.63 10.87
C ILE A 33 -9.56 -5.02 10.71
N THR A 34 -8.69 -5.17 9.72
CA THR A 34 -7.93 -6.39 9.46
C THR A 34 -6.77 -6.50 10.45
N ALA A 35 -6.69 -7.61 11.19
CA ALA A 35 -5.63 -7.84 12.16
C ALA A 35 -4.25 -8.00 11.50
N HIS A 36 -3.17 -7.66 12.22
CA HIS A 36 -1.80 -7.72 11.69
C HIS A 36 -1.39 -9.11 11.19
N SER A 37 -1.80 -10.17 11.89
CA SER A 37 -1.45 -11.56 11.58
C SER A 37 -1.99 -12.04 10.23
N VAL A 38 -3.01 -11.38 9.70
CA VAL A 38 -3.72 -11.75 8.48
C VAL A 38 -3.78 -10.61 7.47
N PHE A 39 -3.15 -9.46 7.73
CA PHE A 39 -3.09 -8.36 6.77
C PHE A 39 -2.21 -8.77 5.58
N PHE A 40 -2.73 -8.62 4.36
CA PHE A 40 -2.06 -9.13 3.16
C PHE A 40 -0.62 -8.61 3.03
N HIS A 41 0.28 -9.48 2.56
CA HIS A 41 1.66 -9.12 2.30
C HIS A 41 1.86 -8.96 0.79
N ARG A 42 2.32 -7.77 0.36
CA ARG A 42 2.84 -7.57 -1.00
C ARG A 42 4.24 -6.98 -0.92
N ASN A 43 5.21 -7.70 -1.48
CA ASN A 43 6.63 -7.36 -1.44
C ASN A 43 7.28 -7.63 -2.81
N GLN A 44 7.98 -6.65 -3.38
CA GLN A 44 8.86 -6.84 -4.55
C GLN A 44 10.28 -7.26 -4.16
N SER A 45 10.61 -7.00 -2.90
CA SER A 45 11.92 -7.06 -2.24
C SER A 45 11.64 -7.11 -0.74
N GLU A 46 12.68 -7.20 0.08
CA GLU A 46 12.52 -7.23 1.53
C GLU A 46 13.61 -6.41 2.23
N LEU A 47 13.24 -5.81 3.35
CA LEU A 47 14.19 -5.38 4.36
C LEU A 47 14.33 -6.52 5.38
N LYS A 48 15.52 -7.14 5.41
CA LYS A 48 15.76 -8.37 6.20
C LYS A 48 15.80 -8.15 7.70
N GLN A 49 16.20 -6.96 8.14
CA GLN A 49 16.34 -6.63 9.55
C GLN A 49 15.74 -5.26 9.85
N ARG A 50 15.29 -5.07 11.10
CA ARG A 50 14.86 -3.76 11.56
C ARG A 50 16.05 -2.81 11.56
N VAL A 51 15.82 -1.58 11.13
CA VAL A 51 16.78 -0.49 11.32
C VAL A 51 16.71 0.04 12.75
N SER A 52 17.84 0.53 13.26
CA SER A 52 17.87 1.28 14.52
C SER A 52 17.12 2.61 14.35
N LEU A 53 16.19 2.91 15.26
CA LEU A 53 15.44 4.17 15.21
C LEU A 53 16.33 5.39 15.44
N ASN A 54 17.41 5.23 16.21
CA ASN A 54 18.39 6.30 16.48
C ASN A 54 19.24 6.63 15.25
N GLU A 55 19.48 5.64 14.40
CA GLU A 55 20.27 5.78 13.17
C GLU A 55 19.41 6.12 11.95
N TYR A 56 18.11 5.82 12.01
CA TYR A 56 17.18 6.09 10.92
C TYR A 56 17.18 7.57 10.55
N ARG A 57 17.28 7.84 9.25
CA ARG A 57 17.15 9.18 8.67
C ARG A 57 16.23 9.13 7.46
N LEU A 58 15.23 10.00 7.45
CA LEU A 58 14.44 10.34 6.26
C LEU A 58 15.08 11.54 5.57
N SER A 59 15.38 11.43 4.28
CA SER A 59 15.89 12.56 3.49
C SER A 59 14.83 13.13 2.56
N ILE A 60 14.75 14.47 2.47
CA ILE A 60 13.89 15.19 1.53
C ILE A 60 14.76 16.11 0.68
N GLY A 61 14.68 15.97 -0.64
CA GLY A 61 15.50 16.75 -1.57
C GLY A 61 14.86 16.90 -2.95
N GLY A 62 15.66 17.29 -3.94
CA GLY A 62 15.19 17.54 -5.31
C GLY A 62 14.81 19.00 -5.51
N LYS A 63 13.62 19.25 -6.08
CA LYS A 63 13.05 20.57 -6.37
C LYS A 63 12.53 21.27 -5.10
N VAL A 64 13.43 21.55 -4.18
CA VAL A 64 13.17 22.20 -2.88
C VAL A 64 14.18 23.31 -2.64
N GLU A 65 13.80 24.32 -1.87
CA GLU A 65 14.69 25.40 -1.45
C GLU A 65 15.55 25.00 -0.24
N ASN A 66 15.03 24.11 0.62
CA ASN A 66 15.69 23.69 1.84
C ASN A 66 15.76 22.14 1.93
N PRO A 67 16.73 21.49 1.25
CA PRO A 67 16.96 20.06 1.43
C PRO A 67 17.22 19.73 2.90
N CYS A 68 16.47 18.77 3.45
CA CYS A 68 16.49 18.46 4.88
C CYS A 68 16.54 16.96 5.15
N ARG A 69 16.91 16.62 6.39
CA ARG A 69 16.91 15.25 6.91
C ARG A 69 16.26 15.24 8.27
N PHE A 70 15.41 14.24 8.52
CA PHE A 70 14.75 14.04 9.80
C PHE A 70 15.21 12.73 10.43
N SER A 71 15.56 12.78 11.71
CA SER A 71 15.62 11.61 12.58
C SER A 71 14.22 11.06 12.84
N PHE A 72 14.13 9.80 13.30
CA PHE A 72 12.84 9.24 13.67
C PHE A 72 12.19 10.02 14.83
N GLU A 73 13.00 10.48 15.79
CA GLU A 73 12.52 11.27 16.93
C GLU A 73 11.90 12.61 16.50
N GLU A 74 12.53 13.32 15.56
CA GLU A 74 11.97 14.57 15.03
C GLU A 74 10.63 14.35 14.32
N ILE A 75 10.47 13.22 13.61
CA ILE A 75 9.20 12.84 12.99
C ILE A 75 8.12 12.63 14.06
N LEU A 76 8.44 11.95 15.17
CA LEU A 76 7.49 11.71 16.26
C LEU A 76 7.04 12.97 17.00
N ARG A 77 7.80 14.07 16.91
CA ARG A 77 7.45 15.36 17.52
C ARG A 77 6.46 16.18 16.68
N LEU A 78 6.23 15.83 15.43
CA LEU A 78 5.22 16.48 14.58
C LEU A 78 3.80 16.07 15.00
N PRO A 79 2.77 16.87 14.68
CA PRO A 79 1.38 16.54 15.00
C PRO A 79 0.97 15.17 14.46
N LYS A 80 0.57 14.27 15.37
CA LYS A 80 0.13 12.92 15.00
C LYS A 80 -1.24 12.97 14.33
N ALA A 81 -1.34 12.32 13.19
CA ALA A 81 -2.58 12.06 12.49
C ALA A 81 -2.92 10.56 12.55
N ILE A 82 -4.21 10.25 12.71
CA ILE A 82 -4.75 8.90 12.76
C ILE A 82 -5.83 8.77 11.68
N GLN A 83 -5.70 7.79 10.80
CA GLN A 83 -6.63 7.59 9.66
C GLN A 83 -6.91 6.11 9.44
N ALA A 84 -8.18 5.74 9.31
CA ALA A 84 -8.56 4.44 8.76
C ALA A 84 -8.38 4.48 7.24
N ASN A 85 -7.68 3.49 6.66
CA ASN A 85 -7.49 3.42 5.23
C ASN A 85 -7.36 1.97 4.73
N THR A 86 -8.16 1.64 3.73
CA THR A 86 -8.07 0.40 2.97
C THR A 86 -6.86 0.45 2.05
N LEU A 87 -5.97 -0.54 2.17
CA LEU A 87 -4.93 -0.80 1.19
C LEU A 87 -5.36 -1.97 0.31
N GLU A 88 -5.28 -1.78 -0.99
CA GLU A 88 -5.51 -2.84 -1.98
C GLU A 88 -4.30 -2.95 -2.91
N CYS A 89 -3.87 -4.19 -3.19
CA CYS A 89 -2.95 -4.46 -4.29
C CYS A 89 -3.67 -4.23 -5.62
N SER A 90 -3.05 -3.50 -6.55
CA SER A 90 -3.55 -3.38 -7.93
C SER A 90 -3.69 -4.72 -8.67
N GLY A 91 -3.09 -5.79 -8.16
CA GLY A 91 -3.28 -7.14 -8.65
C GLY A 91 -4.44 -7.91 -8.04
N ASN A 92 -5.16 -7.36 -7.06
CA ASN A 92 -6.26 -8.04 -6.38
C ASN A 92 -7.36 -8.40 -7.40
N GLY A 93 -7.73 -9.68 -7.49
CA GLY A 93 -8.63 -10.21 -8.49
C GLY A 93 -7.95 -10.76 -9.76
N ARG A 94 -6.61 -10.75 -9.86
CA ARG A 94 -5.89 -11.21 -11.06
C ARG A 94 -6.27 -12.62 -11.49
N SER A 95 -6.44 -13.55 -10.55
CA SER A 95 -6.80 -14.94 -10.88
C SER A 95 -8.25 -15.09 -11.35
N LEU A 96 -9.06 -14.03 -11.25
CA LEU A 96 -10.46 -14.00 -11.65
C LEU A 96 -10.66 -13.37 -13.04
N LEU A 97 -9.57 -12.92 -13.68
CA LEU A 97 -9.63 -12.41 -15.05
C LEU A 97 -9.97 -13.54 -16.03
N THR A 98 -10.87 -13.27 -16.98
CA THR A 98 -11.23 -14.21 -18.05
C THR A 98 -10.01 -14.59 -18.89
N ALA A 99 -9.16 -13.61 -19.20
CA ALA A 99 -7.88 -13.84 -19.85
C ALA A 99 -6.76 -13.88 -18.79
N PRO A 100 -6.01 -14.97 -18.67
CA PRO A 100 -4.90 -15.06 -17.73
C PRO A 100 -3.87 -13.95 -17.95
N ALA A 101 -3.45 -13.32 -16.84
CA ALA A 101 -2.42 -12.29 -16.84
C ALA A 101 -1.23 -12.74 -15.97
N ALA A 102 -0.03 -12.33 -16.35
CA ALA A 102 1.19 -12.60 -15.59
C ALA A 102 1.20 -11.88 -14.23
N GLY A 103 1.90 -12.48 -13.25
CA GLY A 103 2.08 -11.94 -11.90
C GLY A 103 1.51 -12.87 -10.83
N ASN A 104 1.56 -12.44 -9.57
CA ASN A 104 1.03 -13.25 -8.47
C ASN A 104 -0.48 -13.50 -8.67
N PRO A 105 -0.97 -14.74 -8.51
CA PRO A 105 -2.35 -15.11 -8.79
C PRO A 105 -3.28 -14.72 -7.63
N TRP A 106 -3.48 -13.42 -7.41
CA TRP A 106 -4.36 -12.93 -6.34
C TRP A 106 -5.82 -13.29 -6.60
N THR A 107 -6.48 -13.80 -5.58
CA THR A 107 -7.93 -14.00 -5.51
C THR A 107 -8.59 -12.69 -5.07
N ILE A 108 -9.32 -12.67 -3.95
CA ILE A 108 -10.00 -11.49 -3.40
C ILE A 108 -9.27 -10.89 -2.19
N GLY A 109 -8.26 -11.58 -1.65
CA GLY A 109 -7.58 -11.26 -0.41
C GLY A 109 -6.36 -10.34 -0.53
N GLY A 110 -6.16 -9.72 -1.70
CA GLY A 110 -5.13 -8.68 -1.90
C GLY A 110 -5.54 -7.31 -1.36
N VAL A 111 -6.25 -7.28 -0.24
CA VAL A 111 -6.82 -6.07 0.37
C VAL A 111 -6.90 -6.21 1.88
N GLY A 112 -6.81 -5.10 2.61
CA GLY A 112 -7.05 -5.05 4.05
C GLY A 112 -7.28 -3.60 4.51
N ASN A 113 -8.08 -3.41 5.55
CA ASN A 113 -8.33 -2.10 6.15
C ASN A 113 -7.68 -2.02 7.54
N ALA A 114 -7.01 -0.91 7.81
CA ALA A 114 -6.32 -0.69 9.08
C ALA A 114 -6.41 0.76 9.51
N VAL A 115 -6.20 0.99 10.81
CA VAL A 115 -6.01 2.34 11.37
C VAL A 115 -4.53 2.66 11.37
N TRP A 116 -4.13 3.74 10.72
CA TRP A 116 -2.74 4.13 10.55
C TRP A 116 -2.44 5.36 11.40
N GLY A 117 -1.35 5.31 12.16
CA GLY A 117 -0.85 6.45 12.94
C GLY A 117 0.44 6.96 12.34
N GLY A 118 0.56 8.29 12.20
CA GLY A 118 1.67 8.90 11.49
C GLY A 118 1.63 10.42 11.54
N VAL A 119 2.27 11.04 10.56
CA VAL A 119 2.29 12.49 10.35
C VAL A 119 1.91 12.80 8.90
N TRP A 120 1.28 13.94 8.65
CA TRP A 120 0.96 14.33 7.28
C TRP A 120 2.25 14.64 6.53
N LEU A 121 2.36 14.14 5.29
CA LEU A 121 3.55 14.42 4.47
C LEU A 121 3.73 15.92 4.22
N LYS A 122 2.62 16.67 4.09
CA LYS A 122 2.64 18.13 3.92
C LYS A 122 3.45 18.85 5.00
N ASP A 123 3.33 18.41 6.25
CA ASP A 123 3.98 19.06 7.40
C ASP A 123 5.51 18.94 7.30
N LEU A 124 6.03 17.84 6.74
CA LEU A 124 7.47 17.70 6.45
C LEU A 124 7.89 18.49 5.21
N LEU A 125 7.03 18.52 4.18
CA LEU A 125 7.32 19.25 2.95
C LEU A 125 7.39 20.77 3.21
N GLU A 126 6.62 21.31 4.16
CA GLU A 126 6.70 22.71 4.56
C GLU A 126 8.11 23.12 5.03
N PHE A 127 8.82 22.26 5.77
CA PHE A 127 10.23 22.50 6.13
C PHE A 127 11.14 22.49 4.90
N ALA A 128 10.86 21.59 3.95
CA ALA A 128 11.67 21.46 2.74
C ALA A 128 11.47 22.63 1.75
N ARG A 129 10.30 23.28 1.78
CA ARG A 129 9.91 24.37 0.87
C ARG A 129 10.01 23.95 -0.61
N PRO A 130 9.01 23.21 -1.15
CA PRO A 130 8.94 22.87 -2.56
C PRO A 130 9.05 24.14 -3.41
N ASN A 131 9.94 24.16 -4.39
CA ASN A 131 10.07 25.32 -5.26
C ASN A 131 8.98 25.32 -6.35
N GLU A 132 8.88 26.42 -7.10
CA GLU A 132 7.83 26.62 -8.12
C GLU A 132 7.84 25.61 -9.27
N GLN A 133 8.91 24.82 -9.45
CA GLN A 133 9.00 23.78 -10.47
C GLN A 133 8.56 22.40 -9.96
N ALA A 134 8.36 22.22 -8.66
CA ALA A 134 7.95 20.94 -8.10
C ALA A 134 6.52 20.58 -8.55
N ARG A 135 6.36 19.42 -9.18
CA ARG A 135 5.08 18.88 -9.67
C ARG A 135 4.82 17.46 -9.19
N HIS A 136 5.86 16.71 -8.86
CA HIS A 136 5.78 15.31 -8.44
C HIS A 136 6.66 15.05 -7.23
N VAL A 137 6.32 13.98 -6.49
CA VAL A 137 7.09 13.48 -5.35
C VAL A 137 7.36 12.01 -5.57
N ALA A 138 8.64 11.62 -5.55
CA ALA A 138 9.10 10.25 -5.65
C ALA A 138 9.56 9.73 -4.28
N PHE A 139 9.34 8.44 -4.05
CA PHE A 139 9.56 7.78 -2.78
C PHE A 139 10.43 6.54 -2.98
N GLU A 140 11.45 6.40 -2.15
CA GLU A 140 12.39 5.29 -2.19
C GLU A 140 12.51 4.67 -0.78
N GLY A 141 12.56 3.34 -0.74
CA GLY A 141 12.72 2.55 0.47
C GLY A 141 14.16 2.12 0.76
N LEU A 142 14.35 1.57 1.96
CA LEU A 142 15.59 0.93 2.43
C LEU A 142 15.76 -0.50 1.89
N ASP A 143 14.74 -1.06 1.25
CA ASP A 143 14.81 -2.41 0.71
C ASP A 143 15.89 -2.54 -0.36
N GLU A 144 16.56 -3.70 -0.34
CA GLU A 144 17.51 -4.06 -1.37
C GLU A 144 16.76 -4.65 -2.56
N PRO A 145 17.03 -4.17 -3.78
CA PRO A 145 16.30 -4.64 -4.94
C PRO A 145 16.59 -6.11 -5.23
N ALA A 146 15.52 -6.88 -5.44
CA ALA A 146 15.60 -8.29 -5.76
C ALA A 146 15.71 -8.56 -7.26
N GLY A 147 16.11 -9.77 -7.62
CA GLY A 147 16.19 -10.23 -9.00
C GLY A 147 17.46 -9.77 -9.76
N PRO A 148 17.68 -10.30 -10.97
CA PRO A 148 18.93 -10.09 -11.71
C PRO A 148 19.15 -8.63 -12.12
N ALA A 149 18.07 -7.89 -12.38
CA ALA A 149 18.16 -6.50 -12.80
C ALA A 149 18.40 -5.51 -11.64
N LYS A 150 18.29 -5.96 -10.37
CA LYS A 150 18.51 -5.15 -9.16
C LYS A 150 17.85 -3.75 -9.23
N ILE A 151 16.59 -3.70 -9.67
CA ILE A 151 15.86 -2.43 -9.83
C ILE A 151 15.16 -2.05 -8.53
N LYS A 152 15.49 -0.88 -7.97
CA LYS A 152 14.86 -0.33 -6.76
C LYS A 152 13.37 -0.03 -6.97
N PHE A 153 12.57 -0.28 -5.92
CA PHE A 153 11.17 0.07 -5.91
C PHE A 153 10.97 1.56 -5.65
N ILE A 154 10.87 2.34 -6.73
CA ILE A 154 10.59 3.77 -6.68
C ILE A 154 9.26 4.03 -7.38
N ARG A 155 8.38 4.73 -6.68
CA ARG A 155 7.11 5.22 -7.20
C ARG A 155 7.01 6.71 -6.95
N SER A 156 6.25 7.38 -7.80
CA SER A 156 6.00 8.82 -7.68
C SER A 156 4.56 9.15 -7.99
N PHE A 157 4.08 10.25 -7.44
CA PHE A 157 2.75 10.78 -7.71
C PHE A 157 2.74 12.31 -7.62
N PRO A 158 1.68 12.99 -8.10
CA PRO A 158 1.62 14.44 -8.11
C PRO A 158 1.81 15.07 -6.72
N LEU A 159 2.45 16.25 -6.68
CA LEU A 159 2.67 17.00 -5.45
C LEU A 159 1.36 17.34 -4.74
N GLU A 160 0.29 17.60 -5.49
CA GLU A 160 -1.05 17.81 -4.94
C GLU A 160 -1.51 16.65 -4.05
N LYS A 161 -1.31 15.39 -4.50
CA LYS A 161 -1.63 14.21 -3.69
C LYS A 161 -0.77 14.12 -2.44
N ALA A 162 0.51 14.49 -2.54
CA ALA A 162 1.44 14.51 -1.41
C ALA A 162 1.06 15.56 -0.35
N MET A 163 0.60 16.73 -0.76
CA MET A 163 0.19 17.83 0.12
C MET A 163 -1.22 17.64 0.70
N GLY A 164 -2.11 16.95 -0.02
CA GLY A 164 -3.50 16.77 0.37
C GLY A 164 -3.74 15.59 1.32
N THR A 165 -3.59 14.37 0.82
CA THR A 165 -4.08 13.15 1.48
C THR A 165 -3.04 12.04 1.50
N THR A 166 -1.83 12.39 1.95
CA THR A 166 -0.72 11.44 2.12
C THR A 166 -0.19 11.45 3.54
N LEU A 167 -0.21 10.28 4.19
CA LEU A 167 0.29 10.05 5.53
C LEU A 167 1.66 9.36 5.48
N LEU A 168 2.61 9.78 6.30
CA LEU A 168 3.79 9.00 6.64
C LEU A 168 3.52 8.25 7.94
N ALA A 169 3.18 6.97 7.81
CA ALA A 169 2.76 6.14 8.94
C ALA A 169 3.95 5.44 9.59
N TYR A 170 3.95 5.43 10.92
CA TYR A 170 4.87 4.64 11.77
C TYR A 170 4.12 3.68 12.71
N GLU A 171 2.78 3.76 12.75
CA GLU A 171 1.89 2.86 13.47
C GLU A 171 0.82 2.25 12.55
N MET A 172 0.39 1.05 12.92
CA MET A 172 -0.72 0.32 12.32
C MET A 172 -1.52 -0.35 13.45
N ASN A 173 -2.83 -0.16 13.44
CA ASN A 173 -3.79 -0.61 14.45
C ASN A 173 -3.34 -0.35 15.91
N GLY A 174 -2.74 0.81 16.16
CA GLY A 174 -2.28 1.24 17.50
C GLY A 174 -0.93 0.66 17.94
N GLU A 175 -0.28 -0.18 17.12
CA GLU A 175 1.03 -0.75 17.38
C GLU A 175 2.07 -0.17 16.41
N PRO A 176 3.38 -0.20 16.73
CA PRO A 176 4.42 0.08 15.77
C PRO A 176 4.30 -0.79 14.51
N LEU A 177 4.64 -0.22 13.34
CA LEU A 177 4.59 -0.98 12.08
C LEU A 177 5.33 -2.32 12.19
N PRO A 178 4.72 -3.43 11.74
CA PRO A 178 5.47 -4.66 11.52
C PRO A 178 6.52 -4.47 10.43
N LEU A 179 7.65 -5.19 10.52
CA LEU A 179 8.76 -5.06 9.56
C LEU A 179 8.29 -5.22 8.11
N LYS A 180 7.52 -6.27 7.80
CA LYS A 180 7.02 -6.54 6.43
C LYS A 180 5.99 -5.51 5.93
N HIS A 181 5.44 -4.67 6.81
CA HIS A 181 4.53 -3.58 6.48
C HIS A 181 5.19 -2.20 6.45
N GLY A 182 6.52 -2.13 6.63
CA GLY A 182 7.30 -0.93 6.34
C GLY A 182 7.91 -0.24 7.54
N PHE A 183 8.13 -0.94 8.66
CA PHE A 183 8.89 -0.39 9.79
C PHE A 183 10.21 0.27 9.33
N PRO A 184 10.58 1.47 9.81
CA PRO A 184 9.89 2.23 10.84
C PRO A 184 8.86 3.23 10.28
N LEU A 185 8.90 3.49 8.98
CA LEU A 185 8.09 4.52 8.34
C LEU A 185 7.68 4.07 6.93
N ARG A 186 6.42 4.30 6.57
CA ARG A 186 5.91 4.07 5.21
C ARG A 186 5.11 5.25 4.71
N VAL A 187 4.99 5.35 3.40
CA VAL A 187 4.04 6.24 2.71
C VAL A 187 2.68 5.55 2.65
N LEU A 188 1.62 6.33 2.84
CA LEU A 188 0.24 5.97 2.55
C LEU A 188 -0.43 7.10 1.77
N ALA A 189 -0.52 6.94 0.45
CA ALA A 189 -1.39 7.76 -0.38
C ALA A 189 -2.84 7.29 -0.17
N LEU A 190 -3.60 7.99 0.67
CA LEU A 190 -4.90 7.49 1.15
C LEU A 190 -5.87 7.28 -0.02
N GLY A 191 -6.60 6.16 -0.04
CA GLY A 191 -7.51 5.79 -1.12
C GLY A 191 -6.85 5.39 -2.46
N TRP A 192 -5.51 5.37 -2.54
CA TRP A 192 -4.78 4.88 -3.71
C TRP A 192 -4.30 3.45 -3.52
N VAL A 193 -4.04 2.75 -4.63
CA VAL A 193 -3.56 1.37 -4.59
C VAL A 193 -2.22 1.28 -3.86
N GLY A 194 -1.98 0.15 -3.19
CA GLY A 194 -0.83 -0.06 -2.31
C GLY A 194 0.54 0.08 -3.00
N ALA A 195 0.61 0.01 -4.33
CA ALA A 195 1.84 0.29 -5.07
C ALA A 195 2.34 1.73 -4.86
N ASN A 196 1.45 2.69 -4.59
CA ASN A 196 1.81 4.08 -4.30
C ASN A 196 2.16 4.32 -2.81
N CYS A 197 2.14 3.27 -2.00
CA CYS A 197 2.35 3.33 -0.55
C CYS A 197 3.71 2.68 -0.20
N VAL A 198 4.81 3.34 -0.59
CA VAL A 198 6.18 2.82 -0.42
C VAL A 198 6.49 2.49 1.04
N LYS A 199 7.08 1.31 1.27
CA LYS A 199 7.46 0.80 2.59
C LYS A 199 8.93 1.08 2.88
N TRP A 200 9.31 1.05 4.15
CA TRP A 200 10.68 1.24 4.60
C TRP A 200 11.28 2.57 4.10
N LEU A 201 10.47 3.62 4.10
CA LEU A 201 10.78 4.89 3.46
C LEU A 201 12.12 5.45 3.98
N SER A 202 13.01 5.86 3.07
CA SER A 202 14.28 6.50 3.41
C SER A 202 14.47 7.85 2.72
N LYS A 203 13.81 8.05 1.57
CA LYS A 203 14.06 9.21 0.73
C LYS A 203 12.81 9.65 -0.01
N ILE A 204 12.63 10.96 -0.02
CA ILE A 204 11.60 11.71 -0.74
C ILE A 204 12.32 12.67 -1.69
N LEU A 205 11.96 12.64 -2.96
CA LEU A 205 12.50 13.53 -3.99
C LEU A 205 11.38 14.30 -4.67
N LEU A 206 11.46 15.62 -4.63
CA LEU A 206 10.58 16.48 -5.42
C LEU A 206 11.13 16.64 -6.83
N LEU A 207 10.24 16.49 -7.80
CA LEU A 207 10.55 16.43 -9.23
C LEU A 207 9.62 17.36 -10.00
N ASP A 208 10.04 17.78 -11.19
CA ASP A 208 9.23 18.56 -12.14
C ASP A 208 8.28 17.69 -12.99
N ARG A 209 8.51 16.38 -13.02
CA ARG A 209 7.72 15.39 -13.76
C ARG A 209 7.69 14.03 -13.03
N PRO A 210 6.85 13.06 -13.43
CA PRO A 210 6.87 11.73 -12.85
C PRO A 210 8.27 11.12 -12.90
N PHE A 211 8.63 10.33 -11.88
CA PHE A 211 9.88 9.59 -11.86
C PHE A 211 9.95 8.61 -13.04
N GLU A 212 11.06 8.64 -13.78
CA GLU A 212 11.33 7.74 -14.90
C GLU A 212 12.01 6.47 -14.38
N GLY A 213 11.37 5.31 -14.53
CA GLY A 213 11.92 4.04 -14.09
C GLY A 213 10.93 2.89 -14.16
N HIS A 214 11.41 1.64 -14.05
CA HIS A 214 10.62 0.44 -14.32
C HIS A 214 9.26 0.40 -13.61
N TYR A 215 9.22 0.70 -12.31
CA TYR A 215 7.97 0.63 -11.54
C TYR A 215 7.01 1.78 -11.82
N MET A 216 7.44 2.84 -12.52
CA MET A 216 6.59 3.92 -13.01
C MET A 216 6.23 3.74 -14.48
N ASP A 217 7.16 3.30 -15.32
CA ASP A 217 7.04 3.27 -16.78
C ASP A 217 6.56 1.93 -17.33
N ARG A 218 6.81 0.83 -16.64
CA ARG A 218 6.54 -0.53 -17.15
C ARG A 218 5.56 -1.31 -16.29
N ALA A 219 5.67 -1.19 -14.98
CA ALA A 219 4.74 -1.83 -14.04
C ALA A 219 3.65 -0.85 -13.59
N TYR A 220 2.56 -1.41 -13.06
CA TYR A 220 1.43 -0.65 -12.49
C TYR A 220 0.85 0.38 -13.47
N ARG A 221 0.65 -0.08 -14.71
CA ARG A 221 -0.06 0.66 -15.76
C ARG A 221 -1.20 -0.16 -16.32
N VAL A 222 -2.22 0.54 -16.80
CA VAL A 222 -3.35 -0.05 -17.55
C VAL A 222 -3.06 0.14 -19.03
N PHE A 223 -2.91 -0.97 -19.76
CA PHE A 223 -2.58 -0.99 -21.18
C PHE A 223 -3.19 -2.23 -21.85
N GLN A 224 -3.37 -2.18 -23.16
CA GLN A 224 -3.87 -3.33 -23.93
C GLN A 224 -2.75 -4.29 -24.31
N LYS A 225 -3.10 -5.56 -24.55
CA LYS A 225 -2.14 -6.57 -25.01
C LYS A 225 -1.47 -6.10 -26.31
N GLY A 226 -0.14 -6.11 -26.33
CA GLY A 226 0.67 -5.68 -27.47
C GLY A 226 1.02 -4.19 -27.49
N GLN A 227 0.47 -3.38 -26.59
CA GLN A 227 0.90 -1.98 -26.42
C GLN A 227 2.15 -1.89 -25.55
N ASP A 228 2.96 -0.84 -25.78
CA ASP A 228 4.01 -0.46 -24.84
C ASP A 228 3.35 -0.07 -23.50
N PRO A 229 3.68 -0.72 -22.37
CA PRO A 229 3.14 -0.34 -21.07
C PRO A 229 3.30 1.15 -20.73
N LYS A 230 4.37 1.81 -21.18
CA LYS A 230 4.68 3.22 -20.87
C LYS A 230 3.66 4.21 -21.43
N THR A 231 2.92 3.82 -22.48
CA THR A 231 1.83 4.63 -23.04
C THR A 231 0.53 4.45 -22.27
N GLY A 232 0.41 3.42 -21.43
CA GLY A 232 -0.75 3.16 -20.59
C GLY A 232 -0.86 4.11 -19.39
N GLU A 233 -2.05 4.18 -18.80
CA GLU A 233 -2.30 5.05 -17.64
C GLU A 233 -1.68 4.47 -16.37
N VAL A 234 -1.12 5.33 -15.52
CA VAL A 234 -0.57 4.90 -14.22
C VAL A 234 -1.72 4.51 -13.29
N VAL A 235 -1.62 3.33 -12.68
CA VAL A 235 -2.59 2.90 -11.66
C VAL A 235 -2.42 3.74 -10.40
N THR A 236 -3.47 4.49 -10.05
CA THR A 236 -3.49 5.42 -8.91
C THR A 236 -4.54 5.02 -7.90
N ARG A 237 -5.79 5.42 -8.11
CA ARG A 237 -6.92 5.27 -7.18
C ARG A 237 -7.38 3.82 -7.09
N ILE A 238 -7.87 3.42 -5.91
CA ILE A 238 -8.68 2.20 -5.78
C ILE A 238 -10.05 2.51 -6.41
N PRO A 239 -10.52 1.73 -7.40
CA PRO A 239 -11.86 1.91 -7.96
C PRO A 239 -12.93 1.48 -6.95
N LEU A 240 -14.19 1.84 -7.21
CA LEU A 240 -15.32 1.27 -6.48
C LEU A 240 -15.34 -0.25 -6.71
N LYS A 241 -15.36 -1.00 -5.61
CA LYS A 241 -15.28 -2.46 -5.64
C LYS A 241 -16.06 -3.06 -4.48
N SER A 242 -16.63 -4.23 -4.73
CA SER A 242 -17.24 -5.08 -3.71
C SER A 242 -16.72 -6.52 -3.82
N ILE A 243 -16.77 -7.24 -2.71
CA ILE A 243 -16.31 -8.62 -2.58
C ILE A 243 -17.33 -9.39 -1.74
N ILE A 244 -17.82 -10.52 -2.26
CA ILE A 244 -18.56 -11.50 -1.46
C ILE A 244 -17.53 -12.37 -0.72
N THR A 245 -17.65 -12.41 0.61
CA THR A 245 -16.81 -13.22 1.50
C THR A 245 -17.58 -14.39 2.09
N GLN A 246 -18.91 -14.40 1.96
CA GLN A 246 -19.78 -15.50 2.34
C GLN A 246 -20.98 -15.55 1.38
N PRO A 247 -21.33 -16.71 0.82
CA PRO A 247 -20.58 -17.97 0.85
C PRO A 247 -19.26 -17.92 0.06
N LEU A 248 -18.41 -18.91 0.27
CA LEU A 248 -17.18 -19.09 -0.52
C LEU A 248 -17.49 -19.78 -1.87
N PRO A 249 -16.68 -19.54 -2.93
CA PRO A 249 -16.83 -20.24 -4.20
C PRO A 249 -16.83 -21.76 -4.02
N GLY A 250 -17.87 -22.43 -4.53
CA GLY A 250 -18.03 -23.89 -4.44
C GLY A 250 -18.56 -24.42 -3.11
N GLU A 251 -18.90 -23.56 -2.15
CA GLU A 251 -19.49 -23.96 -0.88
C GLU A 251 -20.87 -24.61 -1.09
N LYS A 252 -21.07 -25.81 -0.53
CA LYS A 252 -22.35 -26.52 -0.57
C LYS A 252 -23.21 -26.11 0.63
N LEU A 253 -24.32 -25.44 0.36
CA LEU A 253 -25.24 -24.95 1.39
C LEU A 253 -26.53 -25.77 1.43
N LYS A 254 -27.17 -25.80 2.62
CA LYS A 254 -28.52 -26.33 2.76
C LYS A 254 -29.53 -25.36 2.13
N THR A 255 -30.60 -25.90 1.57
CA THR A 255 -31.72 -25.10 1.05
C THR A 255 -32.36 -24.27 2.17
N GLY A 256 -32.86 -23.08 1.84
CA GLY A 256 -33.47 -22.14 2.78
C GLY A 256 -32.87 -20.74 2.68
N ARG A 257 -32.94 -19.97 3.77
CA ARG A 257 -32.37 -18.63 3.84
C ARG A 257 -30.84 -18.69 3.88
N ILE A 258 -30.20 -18.15 2.85
CA ILE A 258 -28.74 -18.04 2.75
C ILE A 258 -28.32 -16.62 3.10
N VAL A 259 -27.38 -16.49 4.03
CA VAL A 259 -26.78 -15.20 4.39
C VAL A 259 -25.61 -14.93 3.46
N VAL A 260 -25.69 -13.84 2.70
CA VAL A 260 -24.58 -13.32 1.90
C VAL A 260 -23.89 -12.21 2.69
N ARG A 261 -22.57 -12.28 2.79
CA ARG A 261 -21.74 -11.24 3.43
C ARG A 261 -20.62 -10.83 2.51
N GLY A 262 -20.20 -9.58 2.66
CA GLY A 262 -19.15 -9.01 1.84
C GLY A 262 -18.66 -7.70 2.40
N THR A 263 -17.76 -7.08 1.65
CA THR A 263 -17.30 -5.72 1.89
C THR A 263 -17.29 -4.96 0.58
N ALA A 264 -17.43 -3.64 0.68
CA ALA A 264 -17.25 -2.73 -0.43
C ALA A 264 -16.30 -1.60 0.00
N TYR A 265 -15.57 -1.05 -0.96
CA TYR A 265 -14.62 0.06 -0.76
C TYR A 265 -14.43 0.82 -2.08
N GLY A 266 -14.18 2.13 -1.99
CA GLY A 266 -14.11 3.02 -3.15
C GLY A 266 -12.86 3.89 -3.21
N GLY A 267 -11.83 3.56 -2.42
CA GLY A 267 -10.63 4.38 -2.29
C GLY A 267 -10.97 5.75 -1.69
N GLU A 268 -11.07 6.76 -2.54
CA GLU A 268 -11.47 8.13 -2.17
C GLU A 268 -12.96 8.42 -2.42
N ARG A 269 -13.74 7.41 -2.86
CA ARG A 269 -15.19 7.53 -3.08
C ARG A 269 -15.96 6.95 -1.91
N GLU A 270 -17.05 7.61 -1.55
CA GLU A 270 -18.06 7.07 -0.65
C GLU A 270 -18.88 5.98 -1.34
N ILE A 271 -19.45 5.10 -0.53
CA ILE A 271 -20.32 4.00 -0.99
C ILE A 271 -21.73 4.36 -0.59
N ASP A 272 -22.55 4.66 -1.58
CA ASP A 272 -23.96 5.01 -1.38
C ASP A 272 -24.81 3.76 -1.16
N GLN A 273 -24.60 2.71 -1.97
CA GLN A 273 -25.41 1.49 -1.95
C GLN A 273 -24.57 0.24 -2.31
N ILE A 274 -25.04 -0.92 -1.83
CA ILE A 274 -24.59 -2.26 -2.23
C ILE A 274 -25.84 -3.05 -2.65
N GLU A 275 -25.77 -3.72 -3.81
CA GLU A 275 -26.83 -4.57 -4.37
C GLU A 275 -26.33 -6.00 -4.59
#